data_AF-A0A963MAQ3-F1
#
_entry.id   AF-A0A963MAQ3-F1
#
_cell.length_a   1.000
_cell.length_b   1.000
_cell.length_c   1.000
_cell.angle_alpha   90.00
_cell.angle_beta   90.00
_cell.angle_gamma   90.00
#
_symmetry.space_group_name_H-M   'P 1'
#
loop_
_entity.id
_entity.type
_entity.pdbx_description
1 polymer ?
#
loop_
_entity_poly.entity_id
_entity_poly.type
_entity_poly.pdbx_seq_one_letter_code
_entity_poly.pdbx_strand_id
1 'polypeptide(L)'
;MTFIPRILRPLHVLGICAAVFVLSACTAPTAKQAEQAVPPAVMESSLRYQKQYLLTAGDQLDIVVWRTPEVSRSVVIRADGQISLPLLQDVTAAGLTTRELADKLTQLLSARFV
;
A
#
# COMPACT_ATOMS: atom_id res chain seq x y z
N MET A 1 11.97 -25.94 -76.32
CA MET A 1 11.08 -24.87 -76.81
C MET A 1 9.64 -25.34 -76.63
N THR A 2 8.73 -24.72 -75.89
CA THR A 2 8.73 -23.59 -74.96
C THR A 2 7.35 -23.64 -74.29
N PHE A 3 7.27 -23.30 -73.00
CA PHE A 3 6.14 -22.57 -72.41
C PHE A 3 4.74 -23.23 -72.41
N ILE A 4 4.37 -23.85 -71.28
CA ILE A 4 2.97 -23.93 -70.84
C ILE A 4 2.89 -23.34 -69.41
N PRO A 5 1.91 -22.47 -69.12
CA PRO A 5 2.00 -21.46 -68.07
C PRO A 5 1.36 -21.88 -66.74
N ARG A 6 2.03 -21.51 -65.64
CA ARG A 6 1.48 -20.79 -64.46
C ARG A 6 -0.01 -20.99 -64.13
N ILE A 7 -0.43 -22.19 -63.76
CA ILE A 7 -1.79 -22.45 -63.21
C ILE A 7 -1.80 -23.34 -61.94
N LEU A 8 -0.63 -23.79 -61.45
CA LEU A 8 -0.55 -24.72 -60.32
C LEU A 8 -0.25 -24.05 -58.97
N ARG A 9 -0.96 -22.96 -58.63
CA ARG A 9 -0.89 -22.33 -57.30
C ARG A 9 -2.20 -21.85 -56.65
N PRO A 10 -3.43 -22.11 -57.15
CA PRO A 10 -4.63 -21.76 -56.37
C PRO A 10 -5.01 -22.84 -55.34
N LEU A 11 -4.53 -24.09 -55.51
CA LEU A 11 -4.93 -25.21 -54.65
C LEU A 11 -4.22 -25.22 -53.28
N HIS A 12 -3.01 -24.64 -53.17
CA HIS A 12 -2.29 -24.52 -51.90
C HIS A 12 -2.75 -23.33 -51.05
N VAL A 13 -3.29 -22.27 -51.67
CA VAL A 13 -3.80 -21.09 -50.95
C VAL A 13 -5.15 -21.39 -50.28
N LEU A 14 -5.97 -22.26 -50.89
CA LEU A 14 -7.25 -22.69 -50.31
C LEU A 14 -7.07 -23.59 -49.06
N GLY A 15 -6.04 -24.45 -49.05
CA GLY A 15 -5.74 -25.32 -47.91
C GLY A 15 -5.13 -24.59 -46.70
N ILE A 16 -4.36 -23.53 -46.93
CA ILE A 16 -3.74 -22.75 -45.84
C ILE A 16 -4.79 -21.85 -45.13
N CYS A 17 -5.77 -21.32 -45.87
CA CYS A 17 -6.85 -20.52 -45.26
C CYS A 17 -7.80 -21.33 -44.35
N ALA A 18 -8.01 -22.62 -44.63
CA ALA A 18 -8.86 -23.47 -43.80
C ALA A 18 -8.20 -23.85 -42.45
N ALA A 19 -6.88 -23.99 -42.42
CA ALA A 19 -6.14 -24.30 -41.19
C ALA A 19 -6.03 -23.08 -40.24
N VAL A 20 -6.01 -21.85 -40.78
CA VAL A 20 -5.98 -20.61 -39.98
C VAL A 20 -7.32 -20.34 -39.28
N PHE A 21 -8.44 -20.80 -39.85
CA PHE A 21 -9.77 -20.63 -39.24
C PHE A 21 -10.00 -21.52 -38.01
N VAL A 22 -9.30 -22.65 -37.88
CA VAL A 22 -9.49 -23.61 -36.76
C VAL A 22 -8.73 -23.19 -35.50
N LEU A 23 -7.67 -22.38 -35.59
CA LEU A 23 -6.92 -21.89 -34.42
C LEU A 23 -7.52 -20.64 -33.75
N SER A 24 -8.50 -19.96 -34.38
CA SER A 24 -9.09 -18.73 -33.83
C SER A 24 -10.25 -18.96 -32.86
N ALA A 25 -10.51 -20.22 -32.48
CA ALA A 25 -11.66 -20.60 -31.64
C ALA A 25 -11.35 -20.68 -30.13
N CYS A 26 -10.16 -20.28 -29.68
CA CYS A 26 -9.82 -20.19 -28.26
C CYS A 26 -9.82 -18.74 -27.76
N THR A 27 -10.88 -17.96 -28.05
CA THR A 27 -11.19 -16.78 -27.22
C THR A 27 -12.06 -17.28 -26.07
N ALA A 28 -11.41 -17.58 -24.94
CA ALA A 28 -12.11 -17.89 -23.71
C ALA A 28 -13.08 -16.75 -23.36
N PRO A 29 -14.29 -17.04 -22.87
CA PRO A 29 -15.17 -15.99 -22.39
C PRO A 29 -14.44 -15.28 -21.25
N THR A 30 -14.26 -13.98 -21.39
CA THR A 30 -13.94 -13.07 -20.29
C THR A 30 -14.90 -13.41 -19.16
N ALA A 31 -14.38 -14.11 -18.16
CA ALA A 31 -15.08 -14.31 -16.91
C ALA A 31 -15.36 -12.90 -16.39
N LYS A 32 -16.62 -12.46 -16.49
CA LYS A 32 -17.17 -11.43 -15.63
C LYS A 32 -16.81 -11.90 -14.22
N GLN A 33 -15.75 -11.34 -13.64
CA GLN A 33 -15.57 -11.42 -12.20
C GLN A 33 -16.85 -10.88 -11.62
N ALA A 34 -17.64 -11.77 -11.03
CA ALA A 34 -18.68 -11.37 -10.14
C ALA A 34 -18.00 -10.48 -9.11
N GLU A 35 -18.33 -9.19 -9.13
CA GLU A 35 -18.18 -8.30 -8.00
C GLU A 35 -18.87 -9.00 -6.84
N GLN A 36 -18.09 -9.77 -6.09
CA GLN A 36 -18.60 -10.60 -5.04
C GLN A 36 -19.00 -9.63 -3.94
N ALA A 37 -20.31 -9.42 -3.79
CA ALA A 37 -20.87 -8.54 -2.79
C ALA A 37 -20.36 -9.01 -1.42
N VAL A 38 -19.33 -8.33 -0.92
CA VAL A 38 -18.73 -8.60 0.38
C VAL A 38 -19.86 -8.43 1.39
N PRO A 39 -20.20 -9.46 2.18
CA PRO A 39 -21.25 -9.35 3.17
C PRO A 39 -20.95 -8.17 4.10
N PRO A 40 -21.94 -7.36 4.51
CA PRO A 40 -21.71 -6.19 5.35
C PRO A 40 -20.95 -6.54 6.64
N ALA A 41 -21.15 -7.75 7.18
CA ALA A 41 -20.40 -8.27 8.32
C ALA A 41 -18.88 -8.36 8.09
N VAL A 42 -18.43 -8.67 6.88
CA VAL A 42 -17.00 -8.72 6.53
C VAL A 42 -16.43 -7.31 6.40
N MET A 43 -17.19 -6.36 5.85
CA MET A 43 -16.80 -4.95 5.80
C MET A 43 -16.72 -4.32 7.19
N GLU A 44 -17.66 -4.63 8.09
CA GLU A 44 -17.62 -4.18 9.48
C GLU A 44 -16.42 -4.75 10.24
N SER A 45 -16.05 -6.01 9.96
CA SER A 45 -14.89 -6.64 10.58
C SER A 45 -13.56 -6.00 10.18
N SER A 46 -13.42 -5.57 8.92
CA SER A 46 -12.21 -4.90 8.44
C SER A 46 -12.09 -3.48 9.00
N LEU A 47 -13.21 -2.74 9.09
CA LEU A 47 -13.25 -1.42 9.73
C LEU A 47 -12.88 -1.50 11.22
N ARG A 48 -13.30 -2.55 11.92
CA ARG A 48 -12.94 -2.78 13.33
C ARG A 48 -11.43 -3.04 13.49
N TYR A 49 -10.79 -3.62 12.48
CA TYR A 49 -9.35 -3.87 12.44
C TYR A 49 -8.53 -2.64 12.02
N GLN A 50 -9.14 -1.70 11.30
CA GLN A 50 -8.49 -0.46 10.84
C GLN A 50 -8.42 0.64 11.91
N LYS A 51 -8.94 0.42 13.12
CA LYS A 51 -8.87 1.42 14.18
C LYS A 51 -7.43 1.58 14.65
N GLN A 52 -6.82 2.71 14.28
CA GLN A 52 -5.47 3.07 14.70
C GLN A 52 -5.43 3.28 16.21
N TYR A 53 -4.36 2.78 16.84
CA TYR A 53 -4.12 3.01 18.25
C TYR A 53 -3.81 4.49 18.49
N LEU A 54 -4.52 5.08 19.45
CA LEU A 54 -4.26 6.42 19.93
C LEU A 54 -3.55 6.32 21.26
N LEU A 55 -2.46 7.05 21.39
CA LEU A 55 -1.67 7.14 22.60
C LEU A 55 -2.52 7.67 23.75
N THR A 56 -2.33 7.11 24.94
CA THR A 56 -3.08 7.47 26.15
C THR A 56 -2.16 7.72 27.35
N ALA A 57 -2.67 8.40 28.37
CA ALA A 57 -1.95 8.60 29.62
C ALA A 57 -1.58 7.25 30.25
N GLY A 58 -0.33 7.13 30.71
CA GLY A 58 0.25 5.90 31.24
C GLY A 58 1.04 5.06 30.23
N ASP A 59 0.94 5.36 28.93
CA ASP A 59 1.75 4.65 27.93
C ASP A 59 3.24 4.97 28.10
N GLN A 60 4.08 3.93 28.03
CA GLN A 60 5.53 4.06 28.01
C GLN A 60 6.00 4.14 26.55
N LEU A 61 6.66 5.24 26.21
CA LEU A 61 7.27 5.47 24.90
C LEU A 61 8.78 5.39 25.03
N ASP A 62 9.42 4.82 24.01
CA ASP A 62 10.85 4.91 23.81
C ASP A 62 11.15 5.77 22.59
N ILE A 63 11.81 6.90 22.81
CA ILE A 63 12.03 7.93 21.79
C ILE A 63 13.50 7.94 21.44
N VAL A 64 13.80 7.55 20.20
CA VAL A 64 15.16 7.43 19.68
C VAL A 64 15.37 8.45 18.56
N VAL A 65 16.35 9.33 18.74
CA VAL A 65 16.76 10.35 17.77
C VAL A 65 18.15 10.00 17.26
N TRP A 66 18.24 9.68 15.96
CA TRP A 66 19.52 9.31 15.35
C TRP A 66 20.54 10.45 15.41
N ARG A 67 21.79 10.09 15.73
CA ARG A 67 22.93 11.01 15.88
C ARG A 67 22.80 12.02 17.03
N THR A 68 21.77 11.90 17.86
CA THR A 68 21.51 12.78 19.01
C THR A 68 21.03 11.93 20.22
N PRO A 69 21.89 11.04 20.75
CA PRO A 69 21.53 10.17 21.88
C PRO A 69 21.19 10.95 23.15
N GLU A 70 21.67 12.18 23.30
CA GLU A 70 21.42 13.05 24.46
C GLU A 70 19.95 13.50 24.59
N VAL A 71 19.17 13.43 23.50
CA VAL A 71 17.72 13.68 23.52
C VAL A 71 16.93 12.38 23.61
N SER A 72 17.55 11.26 23.25
CA SER A 72 16.90 9.95 23.22
C SER A 72 16.64 9.46 24.64
N ARG A 73 15.38 9.15 24.95
CA ARG A 73 14.98 8.66 26.28
C ARG A 73 13.65 7.92 26.23
N SER A 74 13.47 7.04 27.21
CA SER A 74 12.17 6.47 27.49
C SER A 74 11.38 7.40 28.44
N VAL A 75 10.13 7.68 28.08
CA VAL A 75 9.20 8.57 28.81
C VAL A 75 7.82 7.96 28.92
N VAL A 76 7.11 8.30 29.99
CA VAL A 76 5.71 7.92 30.18
C VAL A 76 4.82 9.11 29.83
N ILE A 77 3.71 8.86 29.14
CA ILE A 77 2.68 9.88 28.92
C ILE A 77 2.04 10.22 30.27
N ARG A 78 2.21 11.47 30.69
CA ARG A 78 1.69 11.99 31.97
C ARG A 78 0.16 12.01 31.99
N ALA A 79 -0.42 12.22 33.17
CA ALA A 79 -1.88 12.29 33.36
C ALA A 79 -2.56 13.41 32.56
N ASP A 80 -1.83 14.46 32.19
CA ASP A 80 -2.29 15.56 31.33
C ASP A 80 -2.17 15.23 29.82
N GLY A 81 -1.71 14.03 29.47
CA GLY A 81 -1.55 13.59 28.08
C GLY A 81 -0.29 14.12 27.40
N GLN A 82 0.66 14.66 28.15
CA GLN A 82 1.90 15.23 27.60
C GLN A 82 3.12 14.36 27.94
N ILE A 83 4.18 14.51 27.15
CA ILE A 83 5.51 13.99 27.43
C ILE A 83 6.51 15.13 27.53
N SER A 84 7.56 14.94 28.33
CA SER A 84 8.64 15.91 28.47
C SER A 84 9.97 15.29 28.03
N LEU A 85 10.64 15.94 27.08
CA LEU A 85 11.93 15.51 26.53
C LEU A 85 13.04 16.51 26.91
N PRO A 86 14.32 16.19 26.70
CA PRO A 86 15.37 17.19 26.77
C PRO A 86 15.17 18.15 25.60
N LEU A 87 15.39 19.45 25.82
CA LEU A 87 15.30 20.54 24.82
C LEU A 87 13.90 20.87 24.28
N LEU A 88 12.95 19.95 24.39
CA LEU A 88 11.53 20.19 24.20
C LEU A 88 10.85 20.15 25.56
N GLN A 89 10.07 21.18 25.91
CA GLN A 89 9.35 21.20 27.19
C GLN A 89 8.20 20.17 27.17
N ASP A 90 6.96 20.63 27.22
CA ASP A 90 5.80 19.76 27.20
C ASP A 90 5.28 19.59 25.78
N VAL A 91 5.15 18.35 25.35
CA VAL A 91 4.65 17.97 24.04
C VAL A 91 3.42 17.11 24.23
N THR A 92 2.26 17.60 23.78
CA THR A 92 1.02 16.81 23.73
C THR A 92 1.23 15.55 22.88
N ALA A 93 0.93 14.39 23.48
CA ALA A 93 1.07 13.07 22.88
C ALA A 93 -0.24 12.26 22.92
N ALA A 94 -1.06 12.42 23.96
CA ALA A 94 -2.33 11.71 24.06
C ALA A 94 -3.30 12.11 22.94
N GLY A 95 -4.04 11.13 22.44
CA GLY A 95 -4.96 11.29 21.32
C GLY A 95 -4.29 11.33 19.95
N LEU A 96 -2.95 11.32 19.88
CA LEU A 96 -2.21 11.16 18.63
C LEU A 96 -1.90 9.69 18.39
N THR A 97 -1.76 9.32 17.13
CA THR A 97 -1.10 8.08 16.73
C THR A 97 0.41 8.19 16.93
N THR A 98 1.10 7.05 17.00
CA THR A 98 2.57 7.01 17.09
C THR A 98 3.23 7.76 15.93
N ARG A 99 2.65 7.69 14.72
CA ARG A 99 3.16 8.38 13.54
C ARG A 99 3.03 9.89 13.65
N GLU A 100 1.85 10.39 14.02
CA GLU A 100 1.62 11.82 14.19
C GLU A 100 2.51 12.42 15.27
N LEU A 101 2.73 11.68 16.38
CA LEU A 101 3.68 12.10 17.40
C LEU A 101 5.12 12.17 16.86
N ALA A 102 5.56 11.17 16.08
CA ALA A 102 6.89 11.17 15.48
C ALA A 102 7.10 12.35 14.52
N ASP A 103 6.10 12.65 13.68
CA ASP A 103 6.14 13.77 12.75
C ASP A 103 6.21 15.11 13.52
N LYS A 104 5.40 15.26 14.58
CA LYS A 104 5.41 16.43 15.47
C LYS A 104 6.76 16.62 16.16
N LEU A 105 7.35 15.56 16.70
CA LEU A 105 8.66 15.60 17.34
C LEU A 105 9.76 15.96 16.34
N THR A 106 9.69 15.44 15.12
CA THR A 106 10.63 15.77 14.04
C THR A 106 10.59 17.26 13.70
N GLN A 107 9.38 17.83 13.60
CA GLN A 107 9.21 19.26 13.34
C GLN A 107 9.78 20.12 14.49
N LEU A 108 9.52 19.75 15.74
CA LEU A 108 10.00 20.49 16.91
C LEU A 108 11.52 20.39 17.09
N LEU A 109 12.10 19.22 16.89
CA LEU A 109 13.54 19.00 17.04
C LEU A 109 14.34 19.61 15.89
N SER A 110 13.83 19.56 14.65
CA SER A 110 14.53 20.19 13.51
C SER A 110 14.69 21.70 13.68
N ALA A 111 13.73 22.38 14.31
CA ALA A 111 13.85 23.80 14.64
C ALA A 111 14.97 24.11 15.65
N ARG A 112 15.41 23.12 16.44
CA ARG A 112 16.40 23.30 17.52
C ARG A 112 17.80 22.81 17.17
N PHE A 113 17.89 21.84 16.24
CA PHE A 113 19.10 21.12 15.87
C PHE A 113 19.64 21.42 14.46
N VAL A 114 19.11 22.48 13.82
CA VAL A 114 19.69 23.07 12.60
C VAL A 114 20.81 24.04 12.97
#